data_AF-A0A1Z4EI03-F1
#
_entry.id   AF-A0A1Z4EI03-F1
#
_cell.length_a   1.000
_cell.length_b   1.000
_cell.length_c   1.000
_cell.angle_alpha   90.00
_cell.angle_beta   90.00
_cell.angle_gamma   90.00
#
_symmetry.space_group_name_H-M   'P 1'
#
loop_
_entity.id
_entity.type
_entity.pdbx_description
1 polymer ?
#
loop_
_entity_poly.entity_id
_entity_poly.type
_entity_poly.pdbx_seq_one_letter_code
_entity_poly.pdbx_strand_id
1 'polypeptide(L)'
;MPSAAADNPICSENVCSFYSPTHTISCEIDYQRPGLPDSTYCQVSPPAPAPQSVHMDPVGTYSVCPGESCLGNPGLGQPTLEYDQSATLGPFSCRSDVDGMTCRVVSGCGFRISGSAVTKVRKQ
;
A
#
# COMPACT_ATOMS: atom_id res chain seq x y z
N MET A 1 5.82 -28.24 -16.54
CA MET A 1 6.83 -27.23 -16.15
C MET A 1 6.09 -26.03 -15.60
N PRO A 2 6.30 -25.58 -14.35
CA PRO A 2 5.76 -24.29 -13.94
C PRO A 2 6.77 -23.18 -14.27
N SER A 3 6.25 -22.14 -14.90
CA SER A 3 6.96 -20.95 -15.35
C SER A 3 7.63 -20.21 -14.20
N ALA A 4 8.83 -19.67 -14.46
CA ALA A 4 9.49 -18.72 -13.59
C ALA A 4 8.61 -17.46 -13.47
N ALA A 5 7.93 -17.31 -12.34
CA ALA A 5 7.59 -15.99 -11.83
C ALA A 5 8.94 -15.33 -11.54
N ALA A 6 9.25 -14.22 -12.21
CA ALA A 6 10.41 -13.44 -11.84
C ALA A 6 10.35 -13.19 -10.33
N ASP A 7 11.41 -13.56 -9.61
CA ASP A 7 11.56 -13.50 -8.15
C ASP A 7 11.54 -12.05 -7.64
N ASN A 8 10.50 -11.28 -7.91
CA ASN A 8 10.25 -10.01 -7.25
C ASN A 8 9.15 -10.22 -6.20
N PRO A 9 9.52 -10.68 -4.99
CA PRO A 9 8.54 -10.98 -3.98
C PRO A 9 7.84 -9.68 -3.57
N ILE A 10 6.52 -9.76 -3.34
CA ILE A 10 5.71 -8.65 -2.82
C ILE A 10 6.35 -8.04 -1.57
N CYS A 11 6.93 -8.91 -0.73
CA CYS A 11 7.62 -8.55 0.50
C CYS A 11 9.00 -9.20 0.56
N SER A 12 9.97 -8.40 0.98
CA SER A 12 11.29 -8.82 1.45
C SER A 12 11.32 -8.74 3.00
N GLU A 13 12.51 -8.84 3.61
CA GLU A 13 12.68 -8.83 5.07
C GLU A 13 12.05 -7.59 5.73
N ASN A 14 12.28 -6.39 5.17
CA ASN A 14 11.95 -5.12 5.83
C ASN A 14 11.09 -4.19 4.95
N VAL A 15 10.77 -4.62 3.73
CA VAL A 15 9.94 -3.84 2.81
C VAL A 15 9.01 -4.71 1.99
N CYS A 16 7.73 -4.31 1.91
CA CYS A 16 6.82 -4.75 0.86
C CYS A 16 6.58 -3.61 -0.12
N SER A 17 6.53 -3.88 -1.41
CA SER A 17 6.34 -2.85 -2.43
C SER A 17 5.54 -3.46 -3.60
N PHE A 18 4.37 -2.91 -3.91
CA PHE A 18 3.44 -3.55 -4.85
C PHE A 18 2.42 -2.58 -5.47
N TYR A 19 1.94 -2.95 -6.66
CA TYR A 19 0.82 -2.30 -7.34
C TYR A 19 -0.50 -3.03 -7.10
N SER A 20 -1.61 -2.28 -7.21
CA SER A 20 -2.94 -2.86 -7.43
C SER A 20 -2.99 -3.50 -8.83
N PRO A 21 -3.90 -4.45 -9.10
CA PRO A 21 -4.03 -5.06 -10.43
C PRO A 21 -4.28 -4.06 -11.56
N THR A 22 -4.93 -2.92 -11.29
CA THR A 22 -5.13 -1.84 -12.27
C THR A 22 -3.94 -0.88 -12.41
N HIS A 23 -2.88 -1.08 -11.62
CA HIS A 23 -1.67 -0.24 -11.56
C HIS A 23 -1.96 1.23 -11.23
N THR A 24 -3.16 1.54 -10.75
CA THR A 24 -3.58 2.89 -10.37
C THR A 24 -3.11 3.25 -8.95
N ILE A 25 -2.97 2.24 -8.09
CA ILE A 25 -2.53 2.38 -6.71
C ILE A 25 -1.19 1.66 -6.54
N SER A 26 -0.22 2.32 -5.93
CA SER A 26 1.03 1.71 -5.48
C SER A 26 1.15 1.86 -3.97
N CYS A 27 1.61 0.81 -3.30
CA CYS A 27 1.84 0.82 -1.86
C CYS A 27 3.23 0.28 -1.50
N GLU A 28 3.74 0.80 -0.40
CA GLU A 28 4.97 0.37 0.27
C GLU A 28 4.68 0.17 1.76
N ILE A 29 5.23 -0.90 2.33
CA ILE A 29 5.25 -1.11 3.78
C ILE A 29 6.72 -1.16 4.17
N ASP A 30 7.16 -0.21 4.98
CA ASP A 30 8.47 -0.22 5.61
C ASP A 30 8.31 -0.69 7.06
N TYR A 31 9.09 -1.71 7.45
CA TYR A 31 9.12 -2.19 8.84
C TYR A 31 10.53 -2.58 9.23
N GLN A 32 11.03 -1.97 10.30
CA GLN A 32 12.39 -2.11 10.79
C GLN A 32 13.44 -1.84 9.72
N ARG A 33 13.12 -1.01 8.72
CA ARG A 33 14.02 -0.66 7.63
C ARG A 33 15.05 0.37 8.11
N PRO A 34 16.36 0.10 7.99
CA PRO A 34 17.38 1.03 8.47
C PRO A 34 17.24 2.43 7.86
N GLY A 35 17.16 3.46 8.71
CA GLY A 35 17.08 4.86 8.29
C GLY A 35 15.68 5.34 7.89
N LEU A 36 14.65 4.51 8.00
CA LEU A 36 13.26 4.88 7.71
C LEU A 36 12.33 4.50 8.87
N PRO A 37 11.27 5.29 9.14
CA PRO A 37 10.28 4.95 10.13
C PRO A 37 9.41 3.77 9.65
N ASP A 38 8.93 2.97 10.60
CA ASP A 38 7.91 1.96 10.33
C ASP A 38 6.64 2.64 9.85
N SER A 39 6.23 2.37 8.62
CA SER A 39 5.05 3.00 8.04
C SER A 39 4.49 2.22 6.87
N THR A 40 3.22 2.45 6.58
CA THR A 40 2.63 2.13 5.28
C THR A 40 2.48 3.41 4.49
N TYR A 41 2.96 3.42 3.25
CA TYR A 41 2.71 4.44 2.26
C TYR A 41 1.84 3.87 1.15
N CYS A 42 0.78 4.57 0.76
CA CYS A 42 0.03 4.25 -0.45
C CYS A 42 -0.25 5.53 -1.22
N GLN A 43 -0.31 5.43 -2.54
CA GLN A 43 -0.67 6.55 -3.39
C GLN A 43 -1.54 6.12 -4.55
N VAL A 44 -2.33 7.06 -5.03
CA VAL A 44 -3.10 6.96 -6.27
C VAL A 44 -2.47 7.87 -7.29
N SER A 45 -2.06 7.32 -8.43
CA SER A 45 -1.42 8.06 -9.51
C SER A 45 -2.42 8.45 -10.60
N PRO A 46 -2.14 9.50 -11.40
CA PRO A 46 -2.86 9.77 -12.64
C PRO A 46 -2.89 8.51 -13.54
N PRO A 47 -3.99 8.24 -14.27
CA PRO A 47 -5.10 9.14 -14.59
C PRO A 47 -6.29 9.07 -13.61
N ALA A 48 -6.09 8.63 -12.36
CA ALA A 48 -7.17 8.62 -11.37
C ALA A 48 -7.73 10.03 -11.09
N PRO A 49 -9.04 10.16 -10.77
CA PRO A 49 -9.68 11.46 -10.58
C PRO A 49 -9.21 12.24 -9.35
N ALA A 50 -8.58 11.58 -8.37
CA ALA A 50 -8.08 12.22 -7.16
C ALA A 50 -6.68 11.70 -6.76
N PRO A 51 -5.62 12.20 -7.41
CA PRO A 51 -4.25 11.90 -7.02
C PRO A 51 -4.02 12.31 -5.56
N GLN A 52 -3.56 11.38 -4.75
CA GLN A 52 -3.31 11.59 -3.32
C GLN A 52 -2.43 10.48 -2.78
N SER A 53 -1.77 10.75 -1.66
CA SER A 53 -1.04 9.76 -0.91
C SER A 53 -1.50 9.69 0.54
N VAL A 54 -1.20 8.58 1.19
CA VAL A 54 -1.51 8.33 2.60
C VAL A 54 -0.33 7.65 3.26
N HIS A 55 0.02 8.15 4.44
CA HIS A 55 0.97 7.51 5.33
C HIS A 55 0.24 7.02 6.57
N MET A 56 0.55 5.81 7.03
CA MET A 56 0.01 5.25 8.27
C MET A 56 1.11 4.73 9.17
N ASP A 57 1.01 5.04 10.45
CA ASP A 57 1.95 4.63 11.49
C ASP A 57 1.61 3.24 12.10
N PRO A 58 2.49 2.66 12.93
CA PRO A 58 2.27 1.34 13.54
C PRO A 58 1.07 1.23 14.49
N VAL A 59 0.47 2.36 14.91
CA VAL A 59 -0.73 2.37 15.75
C VAL A 59 -2.02 2.53 14.93
N GLY A 60 -1.90 2.73 13.62
CA GLY A 60 -3.02 2.86 12.69
C GLY A 60 -3.55 4.28 12.53
N THR A 61 -2.80 5.30 12.99
CA THR A 61 -3.07 6.69 12.66
C THR A 61 -2.52 6.98 11.28
N TYR A 62 -3.31 7.63 10.44
CA TYR A 62 -2.90 7.97 9.09
C TYR A 62 -3.11 9.44 8.75
N SER A 63 -2.27 9.96 7.86
CA SER A 63 -2.36 11.28 7.28
C SER A 63 -2.51 11.19 5.76
N VAL A 64 -3.34 12.05 5.19
CA VAL A 64 -3.60 12.10 3.74
C VAL A 64 -3.00 13.38 3.18
N CYS A 65 -2.29 13.27 2.05
CA CYS A 65 -1.74 14.39 1.31
C CYS A 65 -2.38 14.41 -0.09
N PRO A 66 -3.26 15.38 -0.38
CA PRO A 66 -3.95 15.47 -1.67
C PRO A 66 -3.10 16.18 -2.73
N GLY A 67 -3.24 15.75 -3.98
CA GLY A 67 -2.62 16.34 -5.17
C GLY A 67 -1.34 15.63 -5.62
N GLU A 68 -0.94 15.90 -6.86
CA GLU A 68 0.22 15.26 -7.50
C GLU A 68 1.55 15.59 -6.79
N SER A 69 1.64 16.75 -6.13
CA SER A 69 2.82 17.14 -5.34
C SER A 69 3.06 16.25 -4.12
N CYS A 70 2.10 15.42 -3.74
CA CYS A 70 2.17 14.48 -2.62
C CYS A 70 2.60 13.08 -3.04
N LEU A 71 2.80 12.84 -4.34
CA LEU A 71 3.18 11.54 -4.87
C LEU A 71 4.68 11.32 -4.75
N GLY A 72 5.05 10.11 -4.34
CA GLY A 72 6.41 9.61 -4.37
C GLY A 72 6.72 8.91 -5.69
N ASN A 73 7.98 8.55 -5.86
CA ASN A 73 8.42 7.73 -6.99
C ASN A 73 8.22 6.27 -6.63
N PRO A 74 7.27 5.54 -7.26
CA PRO A 74 7.14 4.12 -7.02
C PRO A 74 8.37 3.39 -7.57
N GLY A 75 8.73 2.28 -6.92
CA GLY A 75 9.85 1.44 -7.35
C GLY A 75 9.62 0.91 -8.78
N LEU A 76 10.71 0.80 -9.54
CA LEU A 76 10.65 0.16 -10.86
C LEU A 76 10.37 -1.33 -10.72
N GLY A 77 9.44 -1.85 -11.53
CA GLY A 77 9.17 -3.27 -11.61
C GLY A 77 8.49 -3.87 -10.38
N GLN A 78 7.87 -3.08 -9.51
CA GLN A 78 7.11 -3.59 -8.35
C GLN A 78 6.11 -4.68 -8.81
N PRO A 79 6.03 -5.80 -8.06
CA PRO A 79 5.06 -6.85 -8.34
C PRO A 79 3.63 -6.34 -8.17
N THR A 80 2.68 -7.06 -8.76
CA THR A 80 1.25 -6.79 -8.58
C THR A 80 0.71 -7.65 -7.43
N LEU A 81 0.03 -7.03 -6.47
CA LEU A 81 -0.73 -7.73 -5.44
C LEU A 81 -2.13 -8.04 -6.00
N GLU A 82 -2.35 -9.29 -6.39
CA GLU A 82 -3.62 -9.73 -6.97
C GLU A 82 -4.79 -9.51 -6.02
N TYR A 83 -6.01 -9.43 -6.58
CA TYR A 83 -7.21 -9.25 -5.76
C TYR A 83 -7.36 -10.37 -4.72
N ASP A 84 -7.94 -10.01 -3.58
CA ASP A 84 -8.14 -10.86 -2.40
C ASP A 84 -6.85 -11.36 -1.72
N GLN A 85 -5.67 -10.91 -2.19
CA GLN A 85 -4.39 -11.14 -1.53
C GLN A 85 -4.04 -10.01 -0.55
N SER A 86 -3.21 -10.36 0.42
CA SER A 86 -2.67 -9.43 1.41
C SER A 86 -1.14 -9.46 1.44
N ALA A 87 -0.53 -8.28 1.46
CA ALA A 87 0.85 -8.08 1.87
C ALA A 87 0.86 -7.77 3.38
N THR A 88 1.68 -8.48 4.16
CA THR A 88 1.75 -8.29 5.62
C THR A 88 3.20 -8.21 6.04
N LEU A 89 3.54 -7.17 6.81
CA LEU A 89 4.88 -6.96 7.34
C LEU A 89 4.80 -6.19 8.66
N GLY A 90 5.38 -6.77 9.71
CA GLY A 90 5.26 -6.24 11.07
C GLY A 90 3.79 -6.13 11.51
N PRO A 91 3.36 -4.98 12.06
CA PRO A 91 1.98 -4.78 12.48
C PRO A 91 1.04 -4.48 11.30
N PHE A 92 1.55 -4.25 10.10
CA PHE A 92 0.80 -3.77 8.94
C PHE A 92 0.30 -4.91 8.07
N SER A 93 -0.92 -4.77 7.56
CA SER A 93 -1.50 -5.63 6.54
C SER A 93 -2.28 -4.81 5.53
N CYS A 94 -1.90 -4.92 4.26
CA CYS A 94 -2.55 -4.29 3.13
C CYS A 94 -3.18 -5.36 2.24
N ARG A 95 -4.50 -5.27 2.05
CA ARG A 95 -5.27 -6.15 1.18
C ARG A 95 -5.64 -5.43 -0.12
N SER A 96 -5.49 -6.13 -1.23
CA SER A 96 -5.94 -5.68 -2.54
C SER A 96 -7.39 -6.13 -2.77
N ASP A 97 -8.30 -5.19 -2.98
CA ASP A 97 -9.71 -5.44 -3.31
C ASP A 97 -10.05 -4.75 -4.64
N VAL A 98 -11.16 -5.15 -5.27
CA VAL A 98 -11.62 -4.56 -6.55
C VAL A 98 -11.84 -3.05 -6.44
N ASP A 99 -12.40 -2.56 -5.33
CA ASP A 99 -12.66 -1.12 -5.15
C ASP A 99 -11.51 -0.37 -4.45
N GLY A 100 -10.30 -0.93 -4.40
CA GLY A 100 -9.11 -0.28 -3.85
C GLY A 100 -8.31 -1.12 -2.86
N MET A 101 -7.33 -0.50 -2.22
CA MET A 101 -6.47 -1.15 -1.24
C MET A 101 -6.86 -0.79 0.18
N THR A 102 -6.93 -1.79 1.05
CA THR A 102 -7.25 -1.61 2.47
C THR A 102 -6.03 -1.94 3.32
N CYS A 103 -5.42 -0.94 3.95
CA CYS A 103 -4.29 -1.12 4.86
C CYS A 103 -4.73 -0.90 6.30
N ARG A 104 -4.37 -1.84 7.17
CA ARG A 104 -4.70 -1.82 8.60
C ARG A 104 -3.51 -2.27 9.41
N VAL A 105 -3.47 -1.83 10.66
CA VAL A 105 -2.63 -2.45 11.69
C VAL A 105 -3.37 -3.59 12.38
N VAL A 106 -2.66 -4.43 13.15
CA VAL A 106 -3.23 -5.55 13.92
C VAL A 106 -4.42 -5.18 14.82
N SER A 107 -4.50 -3.93 15.30
CA SER A 107 -5.65 -3.43 16.08
C SER A 107 -6.94 -3.29 15.25
N GLY A 108 -6.82 -3.32 13.92
CA GLY A 108 -7.90 -3.14 12.95
C GLY A 108 -8.12 -1.70 12.50
N CYS A 109 -7.38 -0.74 13.05
CA CYS A 109 -7.36 0.65 12.58
C CYS A 109 -6.59 0.78 11.28
N GLY A 110 -7.04 1.68 10.40
CA GLY A 110 -6.28 2.09 9.22
C GLY A 110 -7.14 2.81 8.20
N PHE A 111 -6.84 2.58 6.92
CA PHE A 111 -7.48 3.27 5.81
C PHE A 111 -7.80 2.32 4.65
N ARG A 112 -8.73 2.76 3.79
CA ARG A 112 -8.91 2.24 2.44
C ARG A 112 -8.65 3.36 1.46
N ILE A 113 -7.79 3.11 0.49
CA ILE A 113 -7.48 4.03 -0.61
C ILE A 113 -8.06 3.46 -1.91
N SER A 114 -8.70 4.34 -2.68
CA SER A 114 -9.32 4.04 -3.98
C SER A 114 -8.96 5.15 -4.96
N GLY A 115 -9.28 4.98 -6.25
CA GLY A 115 -9.01 5.99 -7.27
C GLY A 115 -9.60 7.39 -7.00
N SER A 116 -10.60 7.50 -6.12
CA SER A 116 -11.33 8.74 -5.84
C SER A 116 -11.15 9.27 -4.41
N ALA A 117 -10.85 8.42 -3.43
CA ALA A 117 -10.81 8.82 -2.02
C ALA A 117 -10.01 7.89 -1.12
N VAL A 118 -9.51 8.45 -0.01
CA VAL A 118 -9.08 7.73 1.19
C VAL A 118 -10.17 7.78 2.25
N THR A 119 -10.55 6.61 2.78
CA THR A 119 -11.58 6.46 3.80
C THR A 119 -11.05 5.73 5.03
N LYS A 120 -11.62 6.04 6.20
CA LYS A 120 -11.21 5.42 7.46
C LYS A 120 -11.71 3.99 7.54
N VAL A 121 -10.86 3.09 8.03
CA VAL A 121 -11.22 1.71 8.37
C VAL A 121 -10.99 1.49 9.86
N ARG A 122 -11.98 0.89 10.53
CA ARG A 122 -11.86 0.40 11.91
C ARG A 122 -12.49 -1.00 12.01
N LYS A 123 -12.10 -1.74 13.05
CA LYS A 123 -12.78 -2.98 13.43
C LYS A 123 -14.23 -2.64 13.84
N GLN A 124 -15.19 -3.44 13.37
CA GLN A 124 -16.55 -3.47 13.91
C GLN A 124 -16.54 -4.13 15.29
#